data_AF-A0A0V1BMN6-F1
#
_entry.id   AF-A0A0V1BMN6-F1
#
_cell.length_a   1.000
_cell.length_b   1.000
_cell.length_c   1.000
_cell.angle_alpha   90.00
_cell.angle_beta   90.00
_cell.angle_gamma   90.00
#
_symmetry.space_group_name_H-M   'P 1'
#
loop_
_entity.id
_entity.type
_entity.pdbx_description
1 polymer ?
#
loop_
_entity_poly.entity_id
_entity_poly.type
_entity_poly.pdbx_seq_one_letter_code
_entity_poly.pdbx_strand_id
1 'polypeptide(L)'
;MDSPVCKTFHRLCDNREIIVNNDTNRSFVPADDNCQSSDIDLPDNVLPILWRFVYWTSQLLTWIILPIMQSYSNAGEFTALGKLKRALINNALYYGTYLIIFAFLLLYAVSKGHYLNAGNLKTICIAASNTWGLFWLVLLLGYGLVEVPRNTWLNSKPGYTLMKLYFKLGKLMVERNDAEETVKELCQQAYLLSLQNENCSVRYPMLKVILEKFPTSMVRAVEKKAPQTIAQSDKQSSEKMLILFHKQVIKSLQDYNRTNAQYDAAMANAIYLEDVEKNQQSPDTQALIVQNQNPLIGVICHPTIRWYFDCRLKRYLLIVLSVFCCIMSVFIVWSEMTFSNVNPPLSLAALFVHMAAGDKNYMFIEMFSITTISYMCICAYYTVFRLKVYRYYHLDSHHHTDENSLLFSAILLCRLTPPLCLNFLGIIHMDMHVTKDLNLQTETAYTKLMGHLDVIEPISSWFNIYFPMAIILLCIFTFFRLGSRLLHFLGFEQFIVDDDITADLVVNGKAMVLAERNQRKRQVDRQSRDQFWKSKLGNRSLSTQRFDRSRASNRIHNINSSGIFSNDRQCIIELEELPENTIDDERSRFDFNMANYGTPQPASTRIFEDL
;
A
#
# COMPACT_ATOMS: atom_id res chain seq x y z
N MET A 1 8.98 -2.52 29.32
CA MET A 1 10.09 -1.76 28.68
C MET A 1 9.74 -0.32 29.01
N ASP A 2 10.28 0.27 30.08
CA ASP A 2 9.73 1.55 30.55
C ASP A 2 9.76 2.61 29.45
N SER A 3 8.56 3.02 29.03
CA SER A 3 8.39 4.04 28.00
C SER A 3 9.07 5.35 28.44
N PRO A 4 9.66 6.13 27.52
CA PRO A 4 10.18 7.47 27.81
C PRO A 4 9.16 8.36 28.53
N VAL A 5 7.87 8.09 28.33
CA VAL A 5 6.75 8.75 29.00
C VAL A 5 6.72 8.43 30.50
N CYS A 6 6.77 7.16 30.90
CA CYS A 6 6.76 6.73 32.31
C CYS A 6 7.97 7.29 33.09
N LYS A 7 9.16 7.30 32.46
CA LYS A 7 10.36 7.93 33.06
C LYS A 7 10.24 9.44 33.22
N THR A 8 9.59 10.12 32.28
CA THR A 8 9.36 11.57 32.42
C THR A 8 8.37 11.84 33.55
N PHE A 9 7.33 11.00 33.71
CA PHE A 9 6.41 11.09 34.85
C PHE A 9 7.07 10.77 36.20
N HIS A 10 7.97 9.78 36.24
CA HIS A 10 8.78 9.52 37.44
C HIS A 10 9.61 10.74 37.83
N ARG A 11 10.33 11.34 36.87
CA ARG A 11 11.11 12.57 37.11
C ARG A 11 10.24 13.75 37.53
N LEU A 12 9.01 13.85 37.02
CA LEU A 12 8.05 14.86 37.47
C LEU A 12 7.61 14.63 38.92
N CYS A 13 7.45 13.38 39.32
CA CYS A 13 7.12 12.98 40.69
C CYS A 13 8.29 13.33 41.64
N ASP A 14 9.51 12.91 41.30
CA ASP A 14 10.73 13.18 42.07
C ASP A 14 10.99 14.70 42.22
N ASN A 15 10.87 15.47 41.13
CA ASN A 15 11.08 16.91 41.19
C ASN A 15 10.00 17.64 42.01
N ARG A 16 8.77 17.11 42.05
CA ARG A 16 7.69 17.68 42.87
C ARG A 16 7.95 17.44 44.36
N GLU A 17 8.48 16.28 44.74
CA GLU A 17 8.95 16.02 46.11
C GLU A 17 10.09 16.96 46.51
N ILE A 18 11.08 17.19 45.61
CA ILE A 18 12.21 18.09 45.88
C ILE A 18 11.75 19.54 46.09
N ILE A 19 10.80 20.04 45.29
CA ILE A 19 10.25 21.39 45.44
C ILE A 19 9.47 21.53 46.75
N VAL A 20 8.62 20.55 47.08
CA VAL A 20 7.87 20.55 48.35
C VAL A 20 8.83 20.55 49.54
N ASN A 21 9.90 19.76 49.50
CA ASN A 21 10.89 19.69 50.58
C ASN A 21 11.72 20.98 50.75
N ASN A 22 11.93 21.76 49.68
CA ASN A 22 12.62 23.05 49.74
C ASN A 22 11.72 24.20 50.25
N ASP A 23 10.40 24.11 50.01
CA ASP A 23 9.42 25.12 50.45
C ASP A 23 8.86 24.86 51.86
N THR A 24 9.03 23.65 52.42
CA THR A 24 8.55 23.31 53.77
C THR A 24 9.48 23.81 54.87
N ASN A 25 9.34 25.09 55.22
CA ASN A 25 9.65 25.58 56.58
C ASN A 25 8.41 25.79 57.44
N ARG A 26 7.19 25.43 57.00
CA ARG A 26 6.01 25.30 57.87
C ARG A 26 5.02 24.22 57.40
N SER A 27 4.47 23.53 58.41
CA SER A 27 3.39 22.53 58.42
C SER A 27 3.70 21.12 57.87
N PHE A 28 3.76 20.17 58.81
CA PHE A 28 3.66 18.72 58.62
C PHE A 28 2.43 18.36 57.78
N VAL A 29 2.67 17.91 56.55
CA VAL A 29 1.79 16.98 55.83
C VAL A 29 2.49 15.62 55.91
N PRO A 30 1.80 14.50 56.20
CA PRO A 30 2.45 13.20 56.28
C PRO A 30 3.10 12.88 54.92
N ALA A 31 4.41 12.66 54.94
CA ALA A 31 5.16 12.14 53.82
C ALA A 31 4.78 10.67 53.62
N ASP A 32 3.69 10.43 52.90
CA ASP A 32 3.29 9.09 52.46
C ASP A 32 3.02 9.16 50.96
N ASP A 33 4.07 9.46 50.18
CA ASP A 33 3.95 9.48 48.73
C ASP A 33 5.24 9.09 48.00
N ASN A 34 5.96 8.08 48.51
CA ASN A 34 7.09 7.47 47.78
C ASN A 34 6.70 7.24 46.31
N CYS A 35 7.35 7.96 45.40
CA CYS A 35 7.26 7.70 43.96
C CYS A 35 7.83 6.28 43.74
N GLN A 36 6.97 5.33 43.38
CA GLN A 36 7.41 3.96 43.14
C GLN A 36 8.32 3.97 41.90
N SER A 37 9.58 3.56 42.10
CA SER A 37 10.54 3.36 41.03
C SER A 37 9.96 2.40 40.01
N SER A 38 9.92 2.80 38.73
CA SER A 38 9.56 1.86 37.68
C SER A 38 10.59 0.71 37.68
N ASP A 39 10.16 -0.53 37.45
CA ASP A 39 10.96 -1.77 37.62
C ASP A 39 12.28 -1.82 36.81
N ILE A 40 12.57 -0.81 35.97
CA ILE A 40 13.78 -0.72 35.15
C ILE A 40 14.45 0.65 35.29
N ASP A 41 15.37 0.76 36.24
CA ASP A 41 16.21 1.93 36.44
C ASP A 41 17.24 2.05 35.29
N LEU A 42 16.98 2.97 34.36
CA LEU A 42 17.77 3.13 33.13
C LEU A 42 18.60 4.41 33.27
N PRO A 43 19.93 4.39 33.04
CA PRO A 43 20.76 5.57 33.26
C PRO A 43 20.28 6.77 32.44
N ASP A 44 20.33 7.97 33.04
CA ASP A 44 19.79 9.21 32.46
C ASP A 44 20.33 9.57 31.07
N ASN A 45 21.53 9.07 30.75
CA ASN A 45 22.23 9.31 29.48
C ASN A 45 21.74 8.42 28.33
N VAL A 46 21.13 7.27 28.61
CA VAL A 46 20.78 6.28 27.56
C VAL A 46 19.71 6.82 26.61
N LEU A 47 18.64 7.41 27.16
CA LEU A 47 17.53 7.95 26.36
C LEU A 47 17.97 9.11 25.43
N PRO A 48 18.69 10.14 25.90
CA PRO A 48 19.23 11.19 25.03
C PRO A 48 20.18 10.67 23.95
N ILE A 49 21.03 9.68 24.26
CA ILE A 49 21.95 9.08 23.28
C ILE A 49 21.17 8.34 22.19
N LEU A 50 20.18 7.53 22.58
CA LEU A 50 19.33 6.80 21.64
C LEU A 50 18.57 7.75 20.74
N TRP A 51 17.95 8.80 21.29
CA TRP A 51 17.25 9.81 20.50
C TRP A 51 18.18 10.55 19.54
N ARG A 52 19.41 10.90 19.96
CA ARG A 52 20.42 11.48 19.07
C ARG A 52 20.72 10.55 17.90
N PHE A 53 20.94 9.27 18.17
CA PHE A 53 21.19 8.28 17.13
C PHE A 53 20.01 8.18 16.16
N VAL A 54 18.80 7.94 16.67
CA VAL A 54 17.58 7.80 15.85
C VAL A 54 17.31 9.06 15.01
N TYR A 55 17.42 10.24 15.61
CA TYR A 55 17.17 11.50 14.91
C TYR A 55 18.19 11.74 13.79
N TRP A 56 19.50 11.73 14.10
CA TRP A 56 20.51 12.06 13.10
C TRP A 56 20.63 11.01 12.00
N THR A 57 20.45 9.73 12.34
CA THR A 57 20.36 8.67 11.31
C THR A 57 19.15 8.88 10.42
N SER A 58 17.96 9.18 10.98
CA SER A 58 16.76 9.47 10.19
C SER A 58 16.94 10.70 9.29
N GLN A 59 17.59 11.76 9.77
CA GLN A 59 17.88 12.95 8.96
C GLN A 59 18.87 12.63 7.83
N LEU A 60 19.94 11.89 8.11
CA LEU A 60 20.92 11.45 7.10
C LEU A 60 20.27 10.59 6.02
N LEU A 61 19.42 9.63 6.42
CA LEU A 61 18.68 8.78 5.49
C LEU A 61 17.71 9.59 4.64
N THR A 62 16.95 10.49 5.25
CA THR A 62 15.89 11.28 4.60
C THR A 62 16.44 12.27 3.57
N TRP A 63 17.53 12.96 3.90
CA TRP A 63 18.03 14.09 3.10
C TRP A 63 19.20 13.73 2.19
N ILE A 64 19.92 12.64 2.45
CA ILE A 64 21.12 12.30 1.67
C ILE A 64 20.98 10.92 1.04
N ILE A 65 20.94 9.87 1.85
CA ILE A 65 21.10 8.50 1.34
C ILE A 65 19.94 8.08 0.43
N LEU A 66 18.70 8.14 0.94
CA LEU A 66 17.55 7.62 0.20
C LEU A 66 17.22 8.42 -1.07
N PRO A 67 17.28 9.77 -1.10
CA PRO A 67 17.07 10.54 -2.33
C PRO A 67 18.13 10.28 -3.41
N ILE A 68 19.39 10.06 -3.00
CA ILE A 68 20.47 9.67 -3.92
C ILE A 68 20.21 8.27 -4.47
N MET A 69 19.83 7.31 -3.62
CA MET A 69 19.46 5.95 -4.05
C MET A 69 18.26 5.97 -5.01
N GLN A 70 17.25 6.82 -4.74
CA GLN A 70 16.06 6.95 -5.58
C GLN A 70 16.42 7.52 -6.96
N SER A 71 17.29 8.54 -7.02
CA SER A 71 17.75 9.09 -8.29
C SER A 71 18.70 8.14 -9.04
N TYR A 72 19.43 7.28 -8.31
CA TYR A 72 20.31 6.26 -8.88
C TYR A 72 19.52 5.13 -9.55
N SER A 73 18.47 4.62 -8.90
CA SER A 73 17.58 3.59 -9.46
C SER A 73 16.90 4.10 -10.74
N ASN A 74 16.46 5.36 -10.75
CA ASN A 74 15.84 6.03 -11.90
C ASN A 74 16.80 6.43 -13.04
N ALA A 75 18.10 6.18 -12.94
CA ALA A 75 19.08 6.60 -13.95
C ALA A 75 19.19 5.56 -15.09
N GLY A 76 19.00 6.01 -16.34
CA GLY A 76 19.15 5.17 -17.55
C GLY A 76 20.58 4.98 -18.05
N GLU A 77 21.58 5.52 -17.31
CA GLU A 77 23.00 5.38 -17.65
C GLU A 77 23.42 3.90 -17.59
N PHE A 78 24.26 3.45 -18.52
CA PHE A 78 24.68 2.04 -18.59
C PHE A 78 25.77 1.69 -17.57
N THR A 79 26.49 2.68 -17.03
CA THR A 79 27.59 2.49 -16.07
C THR A 79 27.20 2.91 -14.65
N ALA A 80 27.70 2.20 -13.63
CA ALA A 80 27.40 2.50 -12.23
C ALA A 80 27.86 3.91 -11.82
N LEU A 81 29.04 4.34 -12.28
CA LEU A 81 29.58 5.67 -12.01
C LEU A 81 28.77 6.77 -12.73
N GLY A 82 28.31 6.50 -13.96
CA GLY A 82 27.39 7.39 -14.69
C GLY A 82 26.07 7.58 -13.95
N LYS A 83 25.48 6.49 -13.45
CA LYS A 83 24.26 6.54 -12.62
C LYS A 83 24.46 7.37 -11.35
N LEU A 84 25.56 7.18 -10.62
CA LEU A 84 25.85 7.95 -9.41
C LEU A 84 26.05 9.44 -9.70
N LYS A 85 26.84 9.78 -10.74
CA LYS A 85 27.05 11.18 -11.15
C LYS A 85 25.72 11.85 -11.52
N ARG A 86 24.88 11.15 -12.30
CA ARG A 86 23.54 11.65 -12.68
C ARG A 86 22.66 11.83 -11.45
N ALA A 87 22.68 10.88 -10.52
CA ALA A 87 21.89 10.94 -9.29
C ALA A 87 22.29 12.13 -8.41
N LEU A 88 23.59 12.40 -8.27
CA LEU A 88 24.09 13.56 -7.53
C LEU A 88 23.68 14.88 -8.18
N ILE A 89 23.80 15.01 -9.50
CA ILE A 89 23.41 16.23 -10.22
C ILE A 89 21.91 16.52 -10.08
N ASN A 90 21.07 15.49 -10.25
CA ASN A 90 19.61 15.65 -10.13
C ASN A 90 19.20 16.09 -8.72
N ASN A 91 19.79 15.50 -7.67
CA ASN A 91 19.53 15.89 -6.29
C ASN A 91 20.11 17.27 -5.96
N ALA A 92 21.28 17.64 -6.50
CA ALA A 92 21.90 18.94 -6.27
C ALA A 92 21.03 20.09 -6.78
N LEU A 93 20.36 19.93 -7.94
CA LEU A 93 19.41 20.93 -8.44
C LEU A 93 18.24 21.13 -7.47
N TYR A 94 17.66 20.03 -6.99
CA TYR A 94 16.54 20.06 -6.05
C TYR A 94 16.94 20.70 -4.72
N TYR A 95 18.06 20.29 -4.13
CA TYR A 95 18.57 20.90 -2.90
C TYR A 95 19.03 22.35 -3.08
N GLY A 96 19.48 22.73 -4.28
CA GLY A 96 19.76 24.12 -4.62
C GLY A 96 18.55 25.03 -4.42
N THR A 97 17.35 24.58 -4.82
CA THR A 97 16.11 25.36 -4.60
C THR A 97 15.77 25.52 -3.11
N TYR A 98 15.92 24.46 -2.31
CA TYR A 98 15.73 24.54 -0.86
C TYR A 98 16.75 25.45 -0.18
N LEU A 99 18.01 25.44 -0.65
CA LEU A 99 19.07 26.27 -0.10
C LEU A 99 18.77 27.75 -0.36
N ILE A 100 18.19 28.11 -1.51
CA ILE A 100 17.74 29.48 -1.79
C ILE A 100 16.63 29.91 -0.81
N ILE A 101 15.60 29.08 -0.61
CA ILE A 101 14.52 29.37 0.36
C ILE A 101 15.09 29.51 1.77
N PHE A 102 15.99 28.61 2.16
CA PHE A 102 16.65 28.65 3.46
C PHE A 102 17.52 29.91 3.62
N ALA A 103 18.21 30.36 2.57
CA ALA A 103 18.97 31.61 2.58
C ALA A 103 18.06 32.83 2.81
N PHE A 104 16.88 32.89 2.18
CA PHE A 104 15.90 33.94 2.45
C PHE A 104 15.41 33.92 3.91
N LEU A 105 15.15 32.73 4.47
CA LEU A 105 14.78 32.60 5.89
C LEU A 105 15.90 33.07 6.82
N LEU A 106 17.16 32.77 6.50
CA LEU A 106 18.30 33.26 7.27
C LEU A 106 18.45 34.78 7.18
N LEU A 107 18.27 35.37 6.00
CA LEU A 107 18.28 36.83 5.81
C LEU A 107 17.17 37.50 6.63
N TYR A 108 15.98 36.91 6.66
CA TYR A 108 14.89 37.36 7.52
C TYR A 108 15.26 37.27 9.01
N ALA A 109 15.83 36.16 9.46
CA ALA A 109 16.25 35.98 10.86
C ALA A 109 17.33 37.00 11.28
N VAL A 110 18.31 37.27 10.40
CA VAL A 110 19.31 38.31 10.63
C VAL A 110 18.68 39.70 10.67
N SER A 111 17.70 39.99 9.80
CA SER A 111 16.98 41.28 9.81
C SER A 111 16.22 41.54 11.12
N LYS A 112 15.82 40.47 11.83
CA LYS A 112 15.15 40.51 13.13
C LYS A 112 16.11 40.59 14.32
N GLY A 113 17.43 40.67 14.07
CA GLY A 113 18.46 40.87 15.09
C GLY A 113 19.03 39.58 15.68
N HIS A 114 18.76 38.41 15.08
CA HIS A 114 19.34 37.15 15.56
C HIS A 114 20.79 36.99 15.08
N TYR A 115 21.71 36.72 16.01
CA TYR A 115 23.12 36.43 15.71
C TYR A 115 23.28 35.02 15.15
N LEU A 116 23.96 34.91 14.01
CA LEU A 116 24.29 33.64 13.36
C LEU A 116 25.46 32.95 14.06
N ASN A 117 25.18 32.32 15.21
CA ASN A 117 26.11 31.37 15.81
C ASN A 117 25.82 29.95 15.29
N ALA A 118 26.83 29.07 15.25
CA ALA A 118 26.67 27.68 14.83
C ALA A 118 25.61 26.93 15.66
N GLY A 119 25.49 27.26 16.95
CA GLY A 119 24.42 26.75 17.82
C GLY A 119 23.03 27.20 17.37
N ASN A 120 22.86 28.49 17.08
CA ASN A 120 21.57 29.04 16.63
C ASN A 120 21.19 28.52 15.25
N LEU A 121 22.17 28.41 14.33
CA LEU A 121 21.94 27.84 13.00
C LEU A 121 21.48 26.37 13.09
N LYS A 122 22.09 25.57 13.98
CA LYS A 122 21.66 24.20 14.24
C LYS A 122 20.20 24.15 14.74
N THR A 123 19.82 25.00 15.70
CA THR A 123 18.45 25.06 16.22
C THR A 123 17.46 25.48 15.13
N ILE A 124 17.80 26.48 14.31
CA ILE A 124 16.96 26.93 13.19
C ILE A 124 16.76 25.80 12.16
N CYS A 125 17.81 25.05 11.81
CA CYS A 125 17.71 23.91 10.90
C CYS A 125 16.79 22.80 11.44
N ILE A 126 16.90 22.49 12.74
CA ILE A 126 16.06 21.48 13.40
C ILE A 126 14.60 21.94 13.41
N ALA A 127 14.34 23.20 13.77
CA ALA A 127 13.02 23.80 13.76
C ALA A 127 12.40 23.79 12.35
N ALA A 128 13.14 24.22 11.33
CA ALA A 128 12.68 24.22 9.94
C ALA A 128 12.36 22.82 9.41
N SER A 129 13.19 21.83 9.72
CA SER A 129 12.95 20.42 9.35
C SER A 129 11.69 19.86 10.00
N ASN A 130 11.51 20.12 11.30
CA ASN A 130 10.35 19.62 12.05
C ASN A 130 9.06 20.31 11.62
N THR A 131 9.05 21.63 11.43
CA THR A 131 7.88 22.38 10.93
C THR A 131 7.43 21.92 9.55
N TRP A 132 8.36 21.64 8.64
CA TRP A 132 8.05 21.04 7.34
C TRP A 132 7.41 19.65 7.49
N GLY A 133 7.98 18.80 8.35
CA GLY A 133 7.42 17.48 8.62
C GLY A 133 6.03 17.53 9.29
N LEU A 134 5.82 18.50 10.18
CA LEU A 134 4.57 18.72 10.89
C LEU A 134 3.47 19.19 9.92
N PHE A 135 3.80 20.07 8.95
CA PHE A 135 2.89 20.44 7.86
C PHE A 135 2.39 19.20 7.09
N TRP A 136 3.29 18.29 6.70
CA TRP A 136 2.89 17.04 6.07
C TRP A 136 2.05 16.16 6.99
N LEU A 137 2.40 16.09 8.27
CA LEU A 137 1.65 15.32 9.26
C LEU A 137 0.18 15.79 9.37
N VAL A 138 -0.08 17.11 9.35
CA VAL A 138 -1.46 17.68 9.36
C VAL A 138 -2.27 17.19 8.19
N LEU A 139 -1.70 17.29 6.98
CA LEU A 139 -2.38 16.86 5.76
C LEU A 139 -2.70 15.36 5.81
N LEU A 140 -1.75 14.56 6.31
CA LEU A 140 -1.87 13.11 6.38
C LEU A 140 -2.86 12.66 7.46
N LEU A 141 -2.79 13.23 8.67
CA LEU A 141 -3.69 12.92 9.78
C LEU A 141 -5.10 13.45 9.51
N GLY A 142 -5.25 14.66 8.98
CA GLY A 142 -6.55 15.27 8.68
C GLY A 142 -7.42 14.42 7.75
N TYR A 143 -6.80 13.79 6.75
CA TYR A 143 -7.48 12.81 5.88
C TYR A 143 -7.63 11.44 6.56
N GLY A 144 -6.56 10.94 7.20
CA GLY A 144 -6.49 9.59 7.75
C GLY A 144 -7.48 9.36 8.88
N LEU A 145 -7.64 10.33 9.78
CA LEU A 145 -8.56 10.26 10.92
C LEU A 145 -10.02 10.08 10.48
N VAL A 146 -10.39 10.54 9.29
CA VAL A 146 -11.76 10.39 8.76
C VAL A 146 -11.89 9.16 7.87
N GLU A 147 -10.93 8.95 6.97
CA GLU A 147 -11.07 7.91 5.95
C GLU A 147 -10.75 6.51 6.48
N VAL A 148 -9.90 6.34 7.50
CA VAL A 148 -9.61 5.04 8.12
C VAL A 148 -10.89 4.39 8.70
N PRO A 149 -11.60 5.00 9.66
CA PRO A 149 -12.82 4.41 10.21
C PRO A 149 -13.94 4.26 9.16
N ARG A 150 -14.04 5.22 8.23
CA ARG A 150 -15.01 5.14 7.12
C ARG A 150 -14.74 3.94 6.21
N ASN A 151 -13.50 3.75 5.77
CA ASN A 151 -13.15 2.66 4.86
C ASN A 151 -13.25 1.30 5.56
N THR A 152 -12.88 1.17 6.83
CA THR A 152 -13.08 -0.09 7.59
C THR A 152 -14.57 -0.41 7.75
N TRP A 153 -15.40 0.59 8.06
CA TRP A 153 -16.86 0.43 8.12
C TRP A 153 -17.45 0.01 6.77
N LEU A 154 -17.08 0.69 5.68
CA LEU A 154 -17.58 0.37 4.34
C LEU A 154 -17.16 -1.03 3.88
N ASN A 155 -15.94 -1.46 4.20
CA ASN A 155 -15.47 -2.82 3.89
C ASN A 155 -16.18 -3.90 4.73
N SER A 156 -16.89 -3.53 5.80
CA SER A 156 -17.73 -4.47 6.55
C SER A 156 -19.10 -4.71 5.89
N LYS A 157 -19.54 -3.82 5.00
CA LYS A 157 -20.82 -3.96 4.30
C LYS A 157 -20.73 -5.08 3.26
N PRO A 158 -21.71 -6.00 3.21
CA PRO A 158 -21.71 -7.07 2.20
C PRO A 158 -21.83 -6.47 0.79
N GLY A 159 -21.19 -7.10 -0.19
CA GLY A 159 -21.20 -6.67 -1.60
C GLY A 159 -20.39 -5.41 -1.92
N TYR A 160 -20.20 -4.47 -0.99
CA TYR A 160 -19.48 -3.20 -1.25
C TYR A 160 -18.03 -3.43 -1.70
N THR A 161 -17.30 -4.29 -0.99
CA THR A 161 -15.90 -4.59 -1.35
C THR A 161 -15.79 -5.27 -2.71
N LEU A 162 -16.74 -6.13 -3.07
CA LEU A 162 -16.77 -6.79 -4.38
C LEU A 162 -17.07 -5.80 -5.50
N MET A 163 -18.07 -4.93 -5.32
CA MET A 163 -18.40 -3.84 -6.25
C MET A 163 -17.21 -2.92 -6.50
N LYS A 164 -16.54 -2.49 -5.42
CA LYS A 164 -15.32 -1.66 -5.48
C LYS A 164 -14.19 -2.38 -6.22
N LEU A 165 -14.11 -3.70 -6.11
CA LEU A 165 -13.10 -4.51 -6.78
C LEU A 165 -13.40 -4.69 -8.27
N TYR A 166 -14.66 -4.86 -8.68
CA TYR A 166 -15.05 -4.84 -10.09
C TYR A 166 -14.72 -3.50 -10.75
N PHE A 167 -15.05 -2.38 -10.10
CA PHE A 167 -14.66 -1.06 -10.57
C PHE A 167 -13.13 -0.95 -10.72
N LYS A 168 -12.37 -1.39 -9.71
CA LYS A 168 -10.90 -1.39 -9.75
C LYS A 168 -10.36 -2.25 -10.90
N LEU A 169 -10.96 -3.41 -11.15
CA LEU A 169 -10.58 -4.31 -12.25
C LEU A 169 -10.82 -3.68 -13.61
N GLY A 170 -11.97 -3.04 -13.82
CA GLY A 170 -12.27 -2.30 -15.05
C GLY A 170 -11.20 -1.22 -15.32
N LYS A 171 -10.83 -0.45 -14.30
CA LYS A 171 -9.78 0.57 -14.40
C LYS A 171 -8.39 -0.01 -14.65
N LEU A 172 -8.01 -1.06 -13.91
CA LEU A 172 -6.71 -1.73 -14.07
C LEU A 172 -6.57 -2.39 -15.44
N MET A 173 -7.66 -2.86 -16.04
CA MET A 173 -7.63 -3.42 -17.39
C MET A 173 -7.20 -2.38 -18.42
N VAL A 174 -7.78 -1.17 -18.37
CA VAL A 174 -7.40 -0.07 -19.25
C VAL A 174 -5.94 0.29 -19.06
N GLU A 175 -5.51 0.49 -17.81
CA GLU A 175 -4.11 0.82 -17.50
C GLU A 175 -3.13 -0.28 -17.93
N ARG A 176 -3.51 -1.55 -17.81
CA ARG A 176 -2.71 -2.70 -18.28
C ARG A 176 -2.59 -2.71 -19.79
N ASN A 177 -3.68 -2.50 -20.51
CA ASN A 177 -3.69 -2.48 -21.98
C ASN A 177 -2.82 -1.33 -22.52
N ASP A 178 -2.96 -0.12 -21.95
CA ASP A 178 -2.17 1.05 -22.31
C ASP A 178 -0.66 0.81 -22.06
N ALA A 179 -0.33 0.21 -20.92
CA ALA A 179 1.05 -0.14 -20.59
C ALA A 179 1.62 -1.22 -21.52
N GLU A 180 0.81 -2.24 -21.88
CA GLU A 180 1.21 -3.29 -22.81
C GLU A 180 1.46 -2.74 -24.21
N GLU A 181 0.60 -1.85 -24.71
CA GLU A 181 0.77 -1.17 -26.00
C GLU A 181 2.06 -0.34 -26.01
N THR A 182 2.27 0.50 -24.98
CA THR A 182 3.48 1.31 -24.84
C THR A 182 4.75 0.45 -24.86
N VAL A 183 4.77 -0.68 -24.15
CA VAL A 183 5.93 -1.60 -24.14
C VAL A 183 6.13 -2.26 -25.50
N LYS A 184 5.06 -2.62 -26.22
CA LYS A 184 5.15 -3.17 -27.58
C LYS A 184 5.73 -2.15 -28.56
N GLU A 185 5.29 -0.90 -28.51
CA GLU A 185 5.82 0.18 -29.34
C GLU A 185 7.31 0.42 -29.08
N LEU A 186 7.71 0.50 -27.81
CA LEU A 186 9.11 0.66 -27.43
C LEU A 186 9.96 -0.56 -27.83
N CYS A 187 9.42 -1.77 -27.75
CA CYS A 187 10.09 -2.98 -28.22
C CYS A 187 10.30 -2.94 -29.75
N GLN A 188 9.31 -2.49 -30.51
CA GLN A 188 9.44 -2.30 -31.96
C GLN A 188 10.49 -1.25 -32.30
N GLN A 189 10.46 -0.10 -31.63
CA GLN A 189 11.46 0.96 -31.82
C GLN A 189 12.88 0.47 -31.46
N ALA A 190 13.05 -0.24 -30.35
CA ALA A 190 14.34 -0.80 -29.94
C ALA A 190 14.87 -1.79 -30.98
N TYR A 191 14.00 -2.63 -31.55
CA TYR A 191 14.37 -3.59 -32.59
C TYR A 191 14.78 -2.88 -33.89
N LEU A 192 14.01 -1.90 -34.37
CA LEU A 192 14.35 -1.11 -35.56
C LEU A 192 15.68 -0.35 -35.38
N LEU A 193 15.90 0.26 -34.21
CA LEU A 193 17.15 0.93 -33.88
C LEU A 193 18.33 -0.04 -33.84
N SER A 194 18.12 -1.29 -33.41
CA SER A 194 19.18 -2.31 -33.41
C SER A 194 19.63 -2.69 -34.83
N LEU A 195 18.69 -2.79 -35.77
CA LEU A 195 18.97 -3.05 -37.19
C LEU A 195 19.68 -1.87 -37.85
N GLN A 196 19.25 -0.64 -37.58
CA GLN A 196 19.87 0.57 -38.13
C GLN A 196 21.31 0.78 -37.65
N ASN A 197 21.64 0.30 -36.45
CA ASN A 197 22.94 0.52 -35.79
C ASN A 197 23.83 -0.71 -35.76
N GLU A 198 23.53 -1.76 -36.54
CA GLU A 198 24.27 -3.03 -36.54
C GLU A 198 25.79 -2.85 -36.77
N ASN A 199 26.16 -1.88 -37.61
CA ASN A 199 27.57 -1.57 -37.93
C ASN A 199 28.28 -0.66 -36.90
N CYS A 200 27.62 -0.23 -35.82
CA CYS A 200 28.21 0.69 -34.84
C CYS A 200 28.70 -0.04 -33.58
N SER A 201 30.03 -0.06 -33.37
CA SER A 201 30.70 -0.76 -32.26
C SER A 201 30.27 -0.30 -30.85
N VAL A 202 29.82 0.95 -30.68
CA VAL A 202 29.45 1.52 -29.37
C VAL A 202 27.95 1.40 -29.09
N ARG A 203 27.09 1.69 -30.08
CA ARG A 203 25.63 1.76 -29.90
C ARG A 203 24.96 0.39 -29.94
N TYR A 204 25.46 -0.52 -30.76
CA TYR A 204 24.88 -1.86 -30.92
C TYR A 204 24.88 -2.66 -29.60
N PRO A 205 25.98 -2.71 -28.82
CA PRO A 205 25.97 -3.36 -27.50
C PRO A 205 24.96 -2.73 -26.53
N MET A 206 24.81 -1.39 -26.53
CA MET A 206 23.84 -0.71 -25.67
C MET A 206 22.39 -1.08 -26.04
N LEU A 207 22.06 -1.15 -27.33
CA LEU A 207 20.75 -1.59 -27.82
C LEU A 207 20.47 -3.06 -27.51
N LYS A 208 21.49 -3.92 -27.57
CA LYS A 208 21.37 -5.32 -27.16
C LYS A 208 20.98 -5.45 -25.69
N VAL A 209 21.62 -4.68 -24.80
CA VAL A 209 21.27 -4.63 -23.36
C VAL A 209 19.82 -4.16 -23.15
N ILE A 210 19.33 -3.25 -23.99
CA ILE A 210 17.92 -2.80 -23.94
C ILE A 210 16.98 -3.93 -24.38
N LEU A 211 17.28 -4.60 -25.50
CA LEU A 211 16.45 -5.69 -26.04
C LEU A 211 16.36 -6.89 -25.09
N GLU A 212 17.44 -7.21 -24.39
CA GLU A 212 17.48 -8.28 -23.38
C GLU A 212 16.53 -8.04 -22.19
N LYS A 213 16.09 -6.80 -21.94
CA LYS A 213 15.14 -6.50 -20.87
C LYS A 213 13.69 -6.86 -21.22
N PHE A 214 13.35 -6.92 -22.51
CA PHE A 214 11.98 -7.24 -22.92
C PHE A 214 11.68 -8.74 -22.82
N PRO A 215 10.42 -9.13 -22.59
CA PRO A 215 10.03 -10.54 -22.64
C PRO A 215 10.35 -11.18 -24.00
N THR A 216 10.97 -12.35 -23.99
CA THR A 216 11.41 -13.04 -25.22
C THR A 216 10.26 -13.35 -26.19
N SER A 217 9.05 -13.55 -25.67
CA SER A 217 7.82 -13.73 -26.46
C SER A 217 7.47 -12.48 -27.28
N MET A 218 7.65 -11.29 -26.70
CA MET A 218 7.34 -10.01 -27.34
C MET A 218 8.37 -9.68 -28.42
N VAL A 219 9.66 -9.87 -28.13
CA VAL A 219 10.75 -9.66 -29.09
C VAL A 219 10.57 -10.56 -30.32
N ARG A 220 10.31 -11.85 -30.12
CA ARG A 220 10.05 -12.80 -31.22
C ARG A 220 8.79 -12.45 -32.02
N ALA A 221 7.76 -11.90 -31.38
CA ALA A 221 6.55 -11.48 -32.07
C ALA A 221 6.81 -10.27 -32.98
N VAL A 222 7.66 -9.34 -32.53
CA VAL A 222 8.12 -8.20 -33.34
C VAL A 222 9.00 -8.67 -34.49
N GLU A 223 9.97 -9.54 -34.23
CA GLU A 223 10.86 -10.12 -35.25
C GLU A 223 10.08 -10.80 -36.39
N LYS A 224 9.02 -11.55 -36.05
CA LYS A 224 8.14 -12.19 -37.05
C LYS A 224 7.28 -11.21 -37.85
N LYS A 225 6.96 -10.04 -37.28
CA LYS A 225 6.06 -9.05 -37.88
C LYS A 225 6.79 -7.94 -38.62
N ALA A 226 8.08 -7.73 -38.36
CA ALA A 226 8.85 -6.64 -38.91
C ALA A 226 8.95 -6.75 -40.45
N PRO A 227 8.39 -5.79 -41.21
CA PRO A 227 8.62 -5.70 -42.65
C PRO A 227 10.10 -5.36 -42.90
N GLN A 228 10.70 -5.97 -43.91
CA GLN A 228 12.08 -5.69 -44.36
C GLN A 228 12.27 -4.31 -45.00
N THR A 229 11.35 -3.37 -44.80
CA THR A 229 11.48 -2.03 -45.38
C THR A 229 12.30 -1.17 -44.42
N ILE A 230 13.63 -1.23 -44.60
CA ILE A 230 14.59 -0.29 -44.02
C ILE A 230 14.29 1.08 -44.65
N ALA A 231 13.31 1.80 -44.09
CA ALA A 231 13.20 3.22 -44.34
C ALA A 231 14.37 3.88 -43.61
N GLN A 232 15.36 4.30 -44.40
CA GLN A 232 16.46 5.16 -43.97
C GLN A 232 15.87 6.45 -43.37
N SER A 233 15.66 6.46 -42.05
CA SER A 233 15.57 7.72 -41.32
C SER A 233 16.98 8.04 -40.82
N ASP A 234 17.63 8.99 -41.47
CA ASP A 234 18.95 9.55 -41.17
C ASP A 234 19.03 10.31 -39.82
N LYS A 235 18.24 9.92 -38.82
CA LYS A 235 18.41 10.43 -37.45
C LYS A 235 19.47 9.61 -36.76
N GLN A 236 20.72 10.04 -36.92
CA GLN A 236 21.86 9.56 -36.13
C GLN A 236 21.52 9.66 -34.64
N SER A 237 21.20 8.52 -34.01
CA SER A 237 20.77 8.50 -32.61
C SER A 237 21.93 8.92 -31.71
N SER A 238 21.80 10.06 -31.03
CA SER A 238 22.79 10.50 -30.05
C SER A 238 22.84 9.52 -28.86
N GLU A 239 24.03 9.29 -28.28
CA GLU A 239 24.18 8.50 -27.06
C GLU A 239 23.27 8.99 -25.93
N LYS A 240 23.08 10.31 -25.82
CA LYS A 240 22.13 10.92 -24.85
C LYS A 240 20.69 10.48 -25.11
N MET A 241 20.29 10.39 -26.38
CA MET A 241 18.96 9.91 -26.76
C MET A 241 18.79 8.45 -26.41
N LEU A 242 19.82 7.62 -26.59
CA LEU A 242 19.80 6.21 -26.22
C LEU A 242 19.71 5.99 -24.70
N ILE A 243 20.40 6.82 -23.90
CA ILE A 243 20.29 6.80 -22.43
C ILE A 243 18.88 7.19 -21.99
N LEU A 244 18.28 8.22 -22.60
CA LEU A 244 16.90 8.63 -22.32
C LEU A 244 15.90 7.55 -22.74
N PHE A 245 16.12 6.91 -23.89
CA PHE A 245 15.30 5.81 -24.37
C PHE A 245 15.40 4.60 -23.43
N HIS A 246 16.60 4.21 -23.00
CA HIS A 246 16.79 3.15 -22.02
C HIS A 246 16.07 3.45 -20.70
N LYS A 247 16.14 4.70 -20.22
CA LYS A 247 15.37 5.14 -19.05
C LYS A 247 13.86 4.96 -19.25
N GLN A 248 13.35 5.36 -20.41
CA GLN A 248 11.93 5.22 -20.75
C GLN A 248 11.50 3.75 -20.84
N VAL A 249 12.34 2.88 -21.41
CA VAL A 249 12.10 1.43 -21.49
C VAL A 249 12.03 0.82 -20.09
N ILE A 250 13.00 1.11 -19.22
CA ILE A 250 13.00 0.59 -17.84
C ILE A 250 11.69 0.98 -17.13
N LYS A 251 11.33 2.26 -17.18
CA LYS A 251 10.11 2.76 -16.52
C LYS A 251 8.84 2.10 -17.07
N SER A 252 8.70 2.03 -18.39
CA SER A 252 7.50 1.47 -19.03
C SER A 252 7.37 -0.04 -18.77
N LEU A 253 8.49 -0.76 -18.73
CA LEU A 253 8.50 -2.19 -18.41
C LEU A 253 8.14 -2.45 -16.94
N GLN A 254 8.62 -1.61 -16.02
CA GLN A 254 8.20 -1.65 -14.62
C GLN A 254 6.70 -1.38 -14.48
N ASP A 255 6.19 -0.35 -15.17
CA ASP A 255 4.76 0.00 -15.17
C ASP A 255 3.89 -1.16 -15.73
N TYR A 256 4.32 -1.83 -16.80
CA TYR A 256 3.65 -3.01 -17.37
C TYR A 256 3.66 -4.20 -16.39
N ASN A 257 4.83 -4.58 -15.86
CA ASN A 257 4.92 -5.69 -14.92
C ASN A 257 4.08 -5.45 -13.67
N ARG A 258 4.08 -4.21 -13.18
CA ARG A 258 3.28 -3.78 -12.03
C ARG A 258 1.78 -3.87 -12.31
N THR A 259 1.31 -3.23 -13.38
CA THR A 259 -0.13 -3.23 -13.73
C THR A 259 -0.63 -4.65 -13.97
N ASN A 260 0.18 -5.50 -14.61
CA ASN A 260 -0.17 -6.91 -14.78
C ASN A 260 -0.27 -7.66 -13.44
N ALA A 261 0.71 -7.53 -12.55
CA ALA A 261 0.67 -8.15 -11.22
C ALA A 261 -0.50 -7.65 -10.35
N GLN A 262 -0.79 -6.34 -10.39
CA GLN A 262 -1.92 -5.75 -9.69
C GLN A 262 -3.26 -6.28 -10.24
N TYR A 263 -3.37 -6.44 -11.56
CA TYR A 263 -4.54 -7.03 -12.21
C TYR A 263 -4.73 -8.48 -11.75
N ASP A 264 -3.68 -9.30 -11.79
CA ASP A 264 -3.74 -10.71 -11.39
C ASP A 264 -4.13 -10.89 -9.92
N ALA A 265 -3.54 -10.07 -9.03
CA ALA A 265 -3.88 -10.06 -7.61
C ALA A 265 -5.32 -9.58 -7.36
N ALA A 266 -5.77 -8.53 -8.06
CA ALA A 266 -7.14 -8.05 -7.96
C ALA A 266 -8.15 -9.08 -8.48
N MET A 267 -7.82 -9.77 -9.58
CA MET A 267 -8.63 -10.81 -10.19
C MET A 267 -8.77 -12.02 -9.26
N ALA A 268 -7.67 -12.48 -8.68
CA ALA A 268 -7.69 -13.56 -7.69
C ALA A 268 -8.55 -13.21 -6.47
N ASN A 269 -8.42 -11.98 -5.96
CA ASN A 269 -9.25 -11.48 -4.86
C ASN A 269 -10.74 -11.37 -5.23
N ALA A 270 -11.06 -11.03 -6.49
CA ALA A 270 -12.46 -10.93 -6.93
C ALA A 270 -13.12 -12.29 -7.00
N ILE A 271 -12.43 -13.28 -7.58
CA ILE A 271 -12.91 -14.67 -7.62
C ILE A 271 -13.11 -15.20 -6.20
N TYR A 272 -12.16 -14.93 -5.30
CA TYR A 272 -12.27 -15.32 -3.89
C TYR A 272 -13.50 -14.72 -3.21
N LEU A 273 -13.74 -13.40 -3.37
CA LEU A 273 -14.87 -12.73 -2.76
C LEU A 273 -16.21 -13.18 -3.36
N GLU A 274 -16.30 -13.45 -4.66
CA GLU A 274 -17.48 -14.06 -5.29
C GLU A 274 -17.79 -15.43 -4.69
N ASP A 275 -16.77 -16.25 -4.45
CA ASP A 275 -16.96 -17.58 -3.86
C ASP A 275 -17.42 -17.47 -2.40
N VAL A 276 -16.87 -16.53 -1.63
CA VAL A 276 -17.36 -16.23 -0.27
C VAL A 276 -18.83 -15.77 -0.30
N GLU A 277 -19.23 -14.91 -1.23
CA GLU A 277 -20.62 -14.43 -1.33
C GLU A 277 -21.59 -15.55 -1.73
N LYS A 278 -21.22 -16.41 -2.69
CA LYS A 278 -22.01 -17.60 -3.07
C LYS A 278 -22.16 -18.58 -1.92
N ASN A 279 -21.10 -18.78 -1.13
CA ASN A 279 -21.09 -19.68 0.01
C ASN A 279 -21.81 -19.13 1.24
N GLN A 280 -22.00 -17.81 1.33
CA GLN A 280 -22.88 -17.20 2.34
C GLN A 280 -24.36 -17.44 2.02
N GLN A 281 -24.71 -17.52 0.74
CA GLN A 281 -26.10 -17.72 0.27
C GLN A 281 -26.49 -19.20 0.20
N SER A 282 -25.51 -20.10 0.00
CA SER A 282 -25.76 -21.54 -0.14
C SER A 282 -25.81 -22.24 1.23
N PRO A 283 -26.76 -23.17 1.46
CA PRO A 283 -26.83 -23.95 2.71
C PRO A 283 -25.75 -25.03 2.80
N ASP A 284 -25.18 -25.47 1.67
CA ASP A 284 -24.11 -26.46 1.64
C ASP A 284 -22.77 -25.84 2.05
N THR A 285 -22.30 -26.21 3.24
CA THR A 285 -21.07 -25.73 3.86
C THR A 285 -19.78 -26.22 3.17
N GLN A 286 -19.90 -27.05 2.13
CA GLN A 286 -18.80 -27.80 1.52
C GLN A 286 -18.49 -27.41 0.06
N ALA A 287 -19.32 -26.60 -0.59
CA ALA A 287 -19.11 -26.24 -1.98
C ALA A 287 -18.07 -25.12 -2.12
N LEU A 288 -16.84 -25.50 -2.46
CA LEU A 288 -15.94 -24.70 -3.30
C LEU A 288 -15.51 -23.33 -2.72
N ILE A 289 -14.66 -23.32 -1.67
CA ILE A 289 -13.59 -22.32 -1.67
C ILE A 289 -12.59 -22.82 -2.71
N VAL A 290 -12.64 -22.26 -3.92
CA VAL A 290 -11.74 -22.63 -5.02
C VAL A 290 -10.30 -22.38 -4.57
N GLN A 291 -9.66 -23.48 -4.18
CA GLN A 291 -8.28 -23.85 -4.46
C GLN A 291 -7.38 -22.68 -4.86
N ASN A 292 -7.04 -21.83 -3.89
CA ASN A 292 -5.83 -21.06 -4.00
C ASN A 292 -5.19 -20.87 -2.61
N GLN A 293 -4.00 -21.46 -2.51
CA GLN A 293 -2.87 -21.06 -1.66
C GLN A 293 -2.55 -21.85 -0.37
N ASN A 294 -1.23 -22.02 -0.28
CA ASN A 294 -0.34 -22.54 0.76
C ASN A 294 -0.73 -23.89 1.40
N PRO A 295 -0.07 -25.00 1.02
CA PRO A 295 -0.33 -26.31 1.62
C PRO A 295 -0.16 -26.31 3.14
N LEU A 296 0.71 -25.44 3.67
CA LEU A 296 0.93 -25.30 5.12
C LEU A 296 -0.29 -24.77 5.87
N ILE A 297 -1.05 -23.83 5.29
CA ILE A 297 -2.23 -23.24 5.93
C ILE A 297 -3.42 -24.21 5.87
N GLY A 298 -3.49 -25.02 4.79
CA GLY A 298 -4.50 -26.07 4.64
C GLY A 298 -4.36 -27.23 5.63
N VAL A 299 -3.15 -27.46 6.17
CA VAL A 299 -2.90 -28.50 7.18
C VAL A 299 -3.29 -28.03 8.60
N ILE A 300 -3.18 -26.74 8.89
CA ILE A 300 -3.37 -26.19 10.25
C ILE A 300 -4.83 -25.82 10.51
N CYS A 301 -5.59 -25.40 9.49
CA CYS A 301 -6.95 -24.89 9.67
C CYS A 301 -7.98 -25.76 8.96
N HIS A 302 -8.86 -26.41 9.76
CA HIS A 302 -9.96 -27.23 9.23
C HIS A 302 -10.90 -26.38 8.34
N PRO A 303 -11.38 -26.90 7.19
CA PRO A 303 -12.16 -26.13 6.20
C PRO A 303 -13.43 -25.48 6.77
N THR A 304 -14.06 -26.09 7.79
CA THR A 304 -15.25 -25.53 8.45
C THR A 304 -14.94 -24.29 9.29
N ILE A 305 -13.80 -24.26 9.98
CA ILE A 305 -13.34 -23.10 10.78
C ILE A 305 -13.06 -21.92 9.83
N ARG A 306 -12.43 -22.22 8.69
CA ARG A 306 -12.17 -21.22 7.65
C ARG A 306 -13.46 -20.65 7.07
N TRP A 307 -14.43 -21.49 6.75
CA TRP A 307 -15.75 -21.03 6.30
C TRP A 307 -16.40 -20.08 7.31
N TYR A 308 -16.40 -20.44 8.61
CA TYR A 308 -16.97 -19.58 9.65
C TYR A 308 -16.21 -18.25 9.79
N PHE A 309 -14.88 -18.31 9.70
CA PHE A 309 -14.02 -17.13 9.75
C PHE A 309 -14.33 -16.17 8.59
N ASP A 310 -14.29 -16.67 7.36
CA ASP A 310 -14.42 -15.86 6.15
C ASP A 310 -15.85 -15.37 5.90
N CYS A 311 -16.87 -16.20 6.19
CA CYS A 311 -18.26 -15.88 5.92
C CYS A 311 -18.95 -15.07 7.03
N ARG A 312 -18.55 -15.25 8.30
CA ARG A 312 -19.25 -14.63 9.45
C ARG A 312 -18.33 -13.78 10.31
N LEU A 313 -17.24 -14.33 10.84
CA LEU A 313 -16.43 -13.65 11.85
C LEU A 313 -15.73 -12.39 11.31
N LYS A 314 -15.16 -12.46 10.10
CA LYS A 314 -14.45 -11.34 9.47
C LYS A 314 -15.28 -10.07 9.39
N ARG A 315 -16.58 -10.19 9.09
CA ARG A 315 -17.51 -9.04 9.05
C ARG A 315 -17.65 -8.39 10.42
N TYR A 316 -17.90 -9.18 11.46
CA TYR A 316 -18.04 -8.65 12.82
C TYR A 316 -16.75 -8.03 13.35
N LEU A 317 -15.60 -8.64 13.05
CA LEU A 317 -14.29 -8.07 13.40
C LEU A 317 -14.07 -6.70 12.73
N LEU A 318 -14.43 -6.54 11.45
CA LEU A 318 -14.34 -5.25 10.77
C LEU A 318 -15.26 -4.19 11.37
N ILE A 319 -16.48 -4.57 11.79
CA ILE A 319 -17.41 -3.65 12.47
C ILE A 319 -16.80 -3.19 13.80
N VAL A 320 -16.39 -4.13 14.67
CA VAL A 320 -15.78 -3.81 15.96
C VAL A 320 -14.54 -2.92 15.78
N LEU A 321 -13.67 -3.26 14.83
CA LEU A 321 -12.50 -2.47 14.51
C LEU A 321 -12.85 -1.07 14.01
N SER A 322 -13.87 -0.93 13.16
CA SER A 322 -14.29 0.37 12.65
C SER A 322 -14.89 1.28 13.74
N VAL A 323 -15.65 0.71 14.67
CA VAL A 323 -16.16 1.43 15.85
C VAL A 323 -15.00 1.89 16.73
N PHE A 324 -14.05 0.99 17.01
CA PHE A 324 -12.83 1.33 17.76
C PHE A 324 -12.02 2.46 17.10
N CYS A 325 -11.75 2.36 15.78
CA CYS A 325 -11.07 3.42 15.03
C CYS A 325 -11.87 4.73 15.06
N CYS A 326 -13.20 4.68 15.00
CA CYS A 326 -14.02 5.88 15.07
C CYS A 326 -13.89 6.59 16.43
N ILE A 327 -13.94 5.83 17.52
CA ILE A 327 -13.72 6.33 18.88
C ILE A 327 -12.33 6.96 19.00
N MET A 328 -11.28 6.26 18.53
CA MET A 328 -9.91 6.78 18.58
C MET A 328 -9.71 8.03 17.71
N SER A 329 -10.37 8.13 16.54
CA SER A 329 -10.33 9.33 15.72
C SER A 329 -10.97 10.52 16.41
N VAL A 330 -12.18 10.35 16.96
CA VAL A 330 -12.86 11.43 17.70
C VAL A 330 -12.02 11.85 18.91
N PHE A 331 -11.44 10.87 19.62
CA PHE A 331 -10.55 11.11 20.75
C PHE A 331 -9.33 11.97 20.37
N ILE A 332 -8.64 11.66 19.27
CA ILE A 332 -7.48 12.43 18.82
C ILE A 332 -7.91 13.81 18.35
N VAL A 333 -8.94 13.92 17.50
CA VAL A 333 -9.43 15.22 17.01
C VAL A 333 -9.86 16.12 18.15
N TRP A 334 -10.51 15.57 19.17
CA TRP A 334 -10.87 16.30 20.38
C TRP A 334 -9.62 16.76 21.14
N SER A 335 -8.68 15.84 21.39
CA SER A 335 -7.47 16.15 22.16
C SER A 335 -6.60 17.21 21.48
N GLU A 336 -6.56 17.20 20.14
CA GLU A 336 -5.96 18.25 19.30
C GLU A 336 -6.72 19.57 19.42
N MET A 337 -8.05 19.58 19.31
CA MET A 337 -8.85 20.81 19.42
C MET A 337 -8.61 21.55 20.74
N THR A 338 -8.51 20.78 21.82
CA THR A 338 -8.36 21.32 23.17
C THR A 338 -6.92 21.64 23.55
N PHE A 339 -5.96 21.36 22.67
CA PHE A 339 -4.53 21.61 22.86
C PHE A 339 -4.20 23.07 23.18
N SER A 340 -4.93 24.02 22.60
CA SER A 340 -4.67 25.46 22.84
C SER A 340 -5.20 25.96 24.18
N ASN A 341 -6.08 25.20 24.88
CA ASN A 341 -6.63 25.58 26.18
C ASN A 341 -5.81 24.95 27.31
N VAL A 342 -4.81 25.70 27.78
CA VAL A 342 -3.87 25.25 28.82
C VAL A 342 -4.53 25.13 30.20
N ASN A 343 -5.54 25.96 30.50
CA ASN A 343 -6.24 25.94 31.79
C ASN A 343 -7.76 26.18 31.61
N PRO A 344 -8.63 25.20 31.92
CA PRO A 344 -8.34 23.83 32.37
C PRO A 344 -7.83 22.93 31.21
N PRO A 345 -7.05 21.87 31.48
CA PRO A 345 -6.59 20.93 30.46
C PRO A 345 -7.76 20.11 29.94
N LEU A 346 -8.37 20.58 28.84
CA LEU A 346 -9.55 19.95 28.22
C LEU A 346 -9.18 18.79 27.28
N SER A 347 -7.88 18.57 27.02
CA SER A 347 -7.38 17.42 26.26
C SER A 347 -7.67 16.13 27.01
N LEU A 348 -8.49 15.28 26.41
CA LEU A 348 -8.83 13.97 26.96
C LEU A 348 -7.56 13.15 27.18
N ALA A 349 -6.60 13.21 26.25
CA ALA A 349 -5.32 12.53 26.39
C ALA A 349 -4.51 13.02 27.60
N ALA A 350 -4.43 14.33 27.82
CA ALA A 350 -3.76 14.86 29.00
C ALA A 350 -4.51 14.47 30.27
N LEU A 351 -5.84 14.54 30.28
CA LEU A 351 -6.66 14.16 31.44
C LEU A 351 -6.48 12.69 31.82
N PHE A 352 -6.55 11.76 30.86
CA PHE A 352 -6.33 10.33 31.11
C PHE A 352 -4.93 10.05 31.66
N VAL A 353 -3.92 10.73 31.13
CA VAL A 353 -2.54 10.56 31.57
C VAL A 353 -2.32 11.17 32.96
N HIS A 354 -2.86 12.35 33.26
CA HIS A 354 -2.76 12.97 34.58
C HIS A 354 -3.53 12.18 35.65
N MET A 355 -4.71 11.65 35.34
CA MET A 355 -5.45 10.76 36.25
C MET A 355 -4.68 9.47 36.51
N ALA A 356 -4.18 8.81 35.46
CA ALA A 356 -3.41 7.58 35.59
C ALA A 356 -2.07 7.77 36.33
N ALA A 357 -1.47 8.97 36.23
CA ALA A 357 -0.30 9.34 37.00
C ALA A 357 -0.63 9.53 38.49
N GLY A 358 -1.81 10.06 38.83
CA GLY A 358 -2.30 10.15 40.20
C GLY A 358 -2.50 8.78 40.85
N ASP A 359 -3.00 7.81 40.07
CA ASP A 359 -3.20 6.42 40.53
C ASP A 359 -1.93 5.55 40.46
N LYS A 360 -0.76 6.12 40.09
CA LYS A 360 0.54 5.42 39.91
C LYS A 360 0.48 4.23 38.93
N ASN A 361 -0.46 4.22 37.97
CA ASN A 361 -0.66 3.13 37.02
C ASN A 361 0.22 3.27 35.75
N TYR A 362 1.53 3.10 35.89
CA TYR A 362 2.49 3.27 34.78
C TYR A 362 2.24 2.34 33.58
N MET A 363 1.79 1.10 33.82
CA MET A 363 1.45 0.15 32.74
C MET A 363 0.30 0.67 31.87
N PHE A 364 -0.69 1.33 32.46
CA PHE A 364 -1.80 1.90 31.72
C PHE A 364 -1.34 3.07 30.84
N ILE A 365 -0.50 3.97 31.38
CA ILE A 365 0.09 5.10 30.64
C ILE A 365 0.89 4.58 29.44
N GLU A 366 1.68 3.51 29.62
CA GLU A 366 2.45 2.88 28.56
C GLU A 366 1.55 2.29 27.47
N MET A 367 0.58 1.45 27.84
CA MET A 367 -0.34 0.81 26.88
C MET A 367 -1.19 1.83 26.13
N PHE A 368 -1.66 2.88 26.82
CA PHE A 368 -2.41 3.98 26.23
C PHE A 368 -1.56 4.78 25.23
N SER A 369 -0.30 5.08 25.58
CA SER A 369 0.64 5.78 24.69
C SER A 369 0.95 4.97 23.44
N ILE A 370 1.25 3.67 23.60
CA ILE A 370 1.51 2.76 22.47
C ILE A 370 0.29 2.69 21.55
N THR A 371 -0.91 2.57 22.11
CA THR A 371 -2.16 2.48 21.33
C THR A 371 -2.41 3.77 20.54
N THR A 372 -2.25 4.93 21.18
CA THR A 372 -2.50 6.24 20.57
C THR A 372 -1.49 6.54 19.45
N ILE A 373 -0.19 6.37 19.71
CA ILE A 373 0.86 6.56 18.71
C ILE A 373 0.67 5.58 17.54
N SER A 374 0.38 4.31 17.83
CA SER A 374 0.15 3.31 16.79
C SER A 374 -1.03 3.69 15.90
N TYR A 375 -2.12 4.22 16.47
CA TYR A 375 -3.26 4.67 15.71
C TYR A 375 -2.94 5.91 14.84
N MET A 376 -2.18 6.89 15.37
CA MET A 376 -1.68 8.02 14.59
C MET A 376 -0.80 7.58 13.41
N CYS A 377 0.09 6.61 13.65
CA CYS A 377 0.90 6.00 12.59
C CYS A 377 0.01 5.34 11.52
N ILE A 378 -0.97 4.53 11.93
CA ILE A 378 -1.91 3.88 11.00
C ILE A 378 -2.63 4.94 10.15
N CYS A 379 -3.13 6.02 10.77
CA CYS A 379 -3.81 7.10 10.06
C CYS A 379 -2.88 7.80 9.06
N ALA A 380 -1.69 8.20 9.50
CA ALA A 380 -0.73 8.89 8.64
C ALA A 380 -0.33 8.02 7.45
N TYR A 381 0.09 6.77 7.68
CA TYR A 381 0.53 5.88 6.60
C TYR A 381 -0.62 5.39 5.72
N TYR A 382 -1.83 5.21 6.25
CA TYR A 382 -2.99 4.90 5.42
C TYR A 382 -3.24 5.99 4.38
N THR A 383 -3.13 7.26 4.78
CA THR A 383 -3.27 8.40 3.85
C THR A 383 -2.19 8.41 2.79
N VAL A 384 -0.94 8.16 3.18
CA VAL A 384 0.21 8.09 2.26
C VAL A 384 -0.06 7.14 1.10
N PHE A 385 -0.48 5.91 1.39
CA PHE A 385 -0.69 4.90 0.35
C PHE A 385 -1.95 5.12 -0.49
N ARG A 386 -2.84 6.05 -0.08
CA ARG A 386 -4.11 6.34 -0.75
C ARG A 386 -4.11 7.63 -1.58
N LEU A 387 -3.26 8.60 -1.26
CA LEU A 387 -3.24 9.90 -1.95
C LEU A 387 -2.83 9.75 -3.42
N LYS A 388 -3.70 10.22 -4.34
CA LYS A 388 -3.52 10.14 -5.80
C LYS A 388 -2.27 10.88 -6.33
N VAL A 389 -1.75 11.87 -5.59
CA VAL A 389 -0.47 12.53 -5.91
C VAL A 389 0.69 11.51 -5.93
N TYR A 390 0.52 10.38 -5.23
CA TYR A 390 1.41 9.23 -5.25
C TYR A 390 0.97 8.11 -6.22
N ARG A 391 0.22 8.40 -7.29
CA ARG A 391 -0.01 7.41 -8.37
C ARG A 391 1.30 6.85 -8.95
N TYR A 392 2.42 7.56 -8.75
CA TYR A 392 3.76 7.10 -9.07
C TYR A 392 4.43 6.21 -8.00
N TYR A 393 3.96 6.21 -6.75
CA TYR A 393 4.60 5.54 -5.61
C TYR A 393 3.57 4.70 -4.82
N HIS A 394 3.46 3.40 -5.13
CA HIS A 394 2.54 2.47 -4.45
C HIS A 394 3.32 1.25 -3.93
N LEU A 395 2.88 0.68 -2.81
CA LEU A 395 3.39 -0.59 -2.30
C LEU A 395 2.54 -1.73 -2.82
N ASP A 396 3.08 -2.46 -3.79
CA ASP A 396 2.42 -3.60 -4.40
C ASP A 396 2.78 -4.91 -3.71
N SER A 397 1.76 -5.75 -3.50
CA SER A 397 1.92 -7.10 -2.98
C SER A 397 2.69 -8.00 -3.95
N HIS A 398 3.16 -9.16 -3.49
CA HIS A 398 3.96 -10.14 -4.25
C HIS A 398 5.34 -9.66 -4.71
N HIS A 399 6.00 -8.78 -3.95
CA HIS A 399 7.35 -8.27 -4.25
C HIS A 399 7.48 -7.54 -5.60
N HIS A 400 6.38 -7.05 -6.16
CA HIS A 400 6.37 -6.24 -7.38
C HIS A 400 6.42 -4.73 -7.10
N THR A 401 6.69 -4.33 -5.85
CA THR A 401 6.90 -2.94 -5.48
C THR A 401 8.16 -2.41 -6.17
N ASP A 402 8.03 -1.34 -6.94
CA ASP A 402 9.18 -0.69 -7.57
C ASP A 402 10.16 -0.14 -6.52
N GLU A 403 11.46 -0.21 -6.83
CA GLU A 403 12.55 0.29 -5.99
C GLU A 403 12.30 1.76 -5.60
N ASN A 404 11.81 2.57 -6.55
CA ASN A 404 11.54 3.98 -6.31
C ASN A 404 10.36 4.21 -5.37
N SER A 405 9.35 3.34 -5.41
CA SER A 405 8.19 3.38 -4.51
C SER A 405 8.57 2.99 -3.08
N LEU A 406 9.46 2.00 -2.96
CA LEU A 406 9.99 1.56 -1.67
C LEU A 406 10.88 2.64 -1.04
N LEU A 407 11.81 3.21 -1.82
CA LEU A 407 12.69 4.28 -1.37
C LEU A 407 11.90 5.53 -0.99
N PHE A 408 10.87 5.89 -1.77
CA PHE A 408 9.97 6.98 -1.43
C PHE A 408 9.24 6.75 -0.09
N SER A 409 8.71 5.54 0.11
CA SER A 409 8.04 5.17 1.36
C SER A 409 9.00 5.23 2.55
N ALA A 410 10.25 4.79 2.37
CA ALA A 410 11.30 4.88 3.38
C ALA A 410 11.66 6.32 3.73
N ILE A 411 11.79 7.21 2.72
CA ILE A 411 12.03 8.64 2.93
C ILE A 411 10.92 9.23 3.79
N LEU A 412 9.68 8.88 3.48
CA LEU A 412 8.52 9.43 4.18
C LEU A 412 8.39 8.89 5.61
N LEU A 413 8.68 7.60 5.84
CA LEU A 413 8.76 6.98 7.17
C LEU A 413 9.78 7.72 8.05
N CYS A 414 11.01 7.89 7.56
CA CYS A 414 12.06 8.59 8.29
C CYS A 414 11.72 10.08 8.53
N ARG A 415 11.04 10.72 7.58
CA ARG A 415 10.65 12.13 7.67
C ARG A 415 9.52 12.40 8.67
N LEU A 416 8.52 11.51 8.74
CA LEU A 416 7.34 11.69 9.59
C LEU A 416 7.56 11.27 11.04
N THR A 417 8.62 10.50 11.33
CA THR A 417 8.87 10.00 12.68
C THR A 417 9.05 11.13 13.71
N PRO A 418 9.93 12.14 13.51
CA PRO A 418 10.07 13.24 14.48
C PRO A 418 8.79 14.06 14.66
N PRO A 419 8.11 14.54 13.59
CA PRO A 419 6.84 15.26 13.72
C PRO A 419 5.74 14.48 14.44
N LEU A 420 5.64 13.17 14.23
CA LEU A 420 4.61 12.34 14.87
C LEU A 420 4.87 12.23 16.37
N CYS A 421 6.14 12.08 16.78
CA CYS A 421 6.52 12.13 18.19
C CYS A 421 6.20 13.50 18.82
N LEU A 422 6.47 14.60 18.11
CA LEU A 422 6.15 15.95 18.58
C LEU A 422 4.66 16.18 18.74
N ASN A 423 3.87 15.74 17.75
CA ASN A 423 2.43 15.86 17.77
C ASN A 423 1.82 15.07 18.96
N PHE A 424 2.25 13.83 19.16
CA PHE A 424 1.84 13.04 20.32
C PHE A 424 2.21 13.71 21.65
N LEU A 425 3.45 14.23 21.76
CA LEU A 425 3.92 14.90 22.97
C LEU A 425 3.14 16.18 23.28
N GLY A 426 2.76 16.92 22.23
CA GLY A 426 1.88 18.08 22.33
C GLY A 426 0.51 17.71 22.89
N ILE A 427 -0.14 16.68 22.34
CA ILE A 427 -1.50 16.26 22.75
C ILE A 427 -1.57 15.87 24.24
N ILE A 428 -0.53 15.21 24.77
CA ILE A 428 -0.45 14.81 26.19
C ILE A 428 0.02 15.95 27.12
N HIS A 429 0.21 17.17 26.62
CA HIS A 429 0.67 18.34 27.40
C HIS A 429 2.01 18.14 28.12
N MET A 430 2.89 17.30 27.55
CA MET A 430 4.26 17.06 28.06
C MET A 430 5.31 17.82 27.26
N ASP A 431 4.87 18.73 26.38
CA ASP A 431 5.73 19.64 25.64
C ASP A 431 5.79 21.02 26.31
N MET A 432 7.02 21.51 26.53
CA MET A 432 7.30 22.78 27.21
C MET A 432 6.86 23.99 26.37
N HIS A 433 6.78 23.85 25.04
CA HIS A 433 6.43 24.94 24.12
C HIS A 433 4.99 25.48 24.27
N VAL A 434 4.10 24.69 24.87
CA VAL A 434 2.69 25.05 25.12
C VAL A 434 2.48 25.37 26.59
N THR A 435 3.35 24.84 27.43
CA THR A 435 3.18 24.76 28.88
C THR A 435 4.17 25.68 29.59
N LYS A 436 4.35 26.92 29.10
CA LYS A 436 5.15 27.94 29.80
C LYS A 436 4.57 28.25 31.20
N ASP A 437 3.31 27.88 31.47
CA ASP A 437 2.57 28.25 32.69
C ASP A 437 2.40 27.16 33.77
N LEU A 438 2.67 25.86 33.53
CA LEU A 438 2.39 24.79 34.54
C LEU A 438 3.56 24.40 35.45
N ASN A 439 4.66 25.18 35.52
CA ASN A 439 5.80 24.90 36.43
C ASN A 439 6.38 23.46 36.32
N LEU A 440 6.22 22.79 35.17
CA LEU A 440 6.81 21.47 34.93
C LEU A 440 8.29 21.64 34.56
N GLN A 441 9.17 21.55 35.55
CA GLN A 441 10.62 21.77 35.41
C GLN A 441 11.38 20.62 34.70
N THR A 442 10.73 19.55 34.25
CA THR A 442 11.40 18.42 33.58
C THR A 442 10.95 18.23 32.13
N GLU A 443 11.84 18.58 31.21
CA GLU A 443 11.69 18.28 29.78
C GLU A 443 11.90 16.79 29.48
N THR A 444 11.16 16.28 28.49
CA THR A 444 11.43 14.97 27.93
C THR A 444 12.81 14.92 27.28
N ALA A 445 13.43 13.73 27.24
CA ALA A 445 14.72 13.53 26.57
C ALA A 445 14.68 13.91 25.07
N TYR A 446 13.50 13.86 24.46
CA TYR A 446 13.28 14.22 23.07
C TYR A 446 13.18 15.74 22.86
N THR A 447 12.44 16.47 23.71
CA THR A 447 12.38 17.95 23.68
C THR A 447 13.76 18.56 23.88
N LYS A 448 14.58 17.99 24.77
CA LYS A 448 16.00 18.40 24.97
C LYS A 448 16.84 18.28 23.70
N LEU A 449 16.55 17.31 22.83
CA LEU A 449 17.25 17.13 21.55
C LEU A 449 16.77 18.12 20.49
N MET A 450 15.47 18.42 20.47
CA MET A 450 14.88 19.37 19.55
C MET A 450 15.37 20.80 19.80
N GLY A 451 15.73 21.10 21.05
CA GLY A 451 16.19 22.41 21.48
C GLY A 451 15.03 23.38 21.70
N HIS A 452 15.27 24.43 22.47
CA HIS A 452 14.25 25.45 22.70
C HIS A 452 14.03 26.21 21.39
N LEU A 453 12.88 25.98 20.76
CA LEU A 453 12.41 26.71 19.57
C LEU A 453 12.17 28.22 19.84
N ASP A 454 12.43 28.70 21.07
CA ASP A 454 12.37 30.11 21.50
C ASP A 454 13.25 31.05 20.67
N VAL A 455 14.15 30.53 19.81
CA VAL A 455 14.89 31.36 18.85
C VAL A 455 13.95 32.00 17.81
N ILE A 456 12.74 31.48 17.60
CA ILE A 456 11.72 32.11 16.73
C ILE A 456 10.35 32.10 17.40
N GLU A 457 10.21 32.86 18.50
CA GLU A 457 8.96 33.04 19.26
C GLU A 457 7.68 33.30 18.44
N PRO A 458 7.73 34.06 17.31
CA PRO A 458 6.55 34.20 16.47
C PRO A 458 6.10 32.84 15.94
N ILE A 459 7.00 32.08 15.32
CA ILE A 459 6.65 30.81 14.67
C ILE A 459 6.01 29.85 15.68
N SER A 460 6.59 29.69 16.87
CA SER A 460 6.04 28.84 17.94
C SER A 460 4.57 29.18 18.30
N SER A 461 4.27 30.47 18.45
CA SER A 461 2.91 30.95 18.79
C SER A 461 1.90 30.66 17.68
N TRP A 462 2.28 30.87 16.41
CA TRP A 462 1.42 30.52 15.27
C TRP A 462 1.21 29.00 15.18
N PHE A 463 2.25 28.19 15.41
CA PHE A 463 2.11 26.74 15.35
C PHE A 463 1.11 26.22 16.40
N ASN A 464 1.14 26.70 17.63
CA ASN A 464 0.23 26.20 18.68
C ASN A 464 -1.25 26.51 18.45
N ILE A 465 -1.55 27.59 17.71
CA ILE A 465 -2.91 28.06 17.46
C ILE A 465 -3.46 27.48 16.14
N TYR A 466 -2.70 27.61 15.05
CA TYR A 466 -3.22 27.29 13.71
C TYR A 466 -3.15 25.80 13.38
N PHE A 467 -2.25 25.06 14.02
CA PHE A 467 -2.05 23.65 13.72
C PHE A 467 -3.27 22.77 14.08
N PRO A 468 -3.84 22.84 15.30
CA PRO A 468 -5.09 22.14 15.59
C PRO A 468 -6.26 22.57 14.69
N MET A 469 -6.39 23.88 14.44
CA MET A 469 -7.45 24.41 13.57
C MET A 469 -7.35 23.85 12.14
N ALA A 470 -6.15 23.70 11.61
CA ALA A 470 -5.92 23.13 10.29
C ALA A 470 -6.31 21.65 10.22
N ILE A 471 -5.99 20.85 11.24
CA ILE A 471 -6.40 19.43 11.30
C ILE A 471 -7.92 19.32 11.29
N ILE A 472 -8.62 20.10 12.12
CA ILE A 472 -10.09 20.08 12.20
C ILE A 472 -10.70 20.48 10.85
N LEU A 473 -10.21 21.58 10.26
CA LEU A 473 -10.68 22.04 8.97
C LEU A 473 -10.54 20.95 7.90
N LEU A 474 -9.41 20.25 7.88
CA LEU A 474 -9.17 19.14 6.95
C LEU A 474 -10.04 17.92 7.25
N CYS A 475 -10.31 17.61 8.52
CA CYS A 475 -11.23 16.55 8.90
C CYS A 475 -12.65 16.88 8.41
N ILE A 476 -13.15 18.09 8.64
CA ILE A 476 -14.46 18.56 8.16
C ILE A 476 -14.51 18.48 6.62
N PHE A 477 -13.47 18.97 5.96
CA PHE A 477 -13.35 18.95 4.50
C PHE A 477 -13.42 17.54 3.92
N THR A 478 -12.71 16.60 4.55
CA THR A 478 -12.68 15.18 4.16
C THR A 478 -14.00 14.49 4.50
N PHE A 479 -14.62 14.84 5.63
CA PHE A 479 -15.88 14.26 6.07
C PHE A 479 -17.01 14.58 5.10
N PHE A 480 -17.21 15.85 4.75
CA PHE A 480 -18.25 16.28 3.81
C PHE A 480 -17.89 16.08 2.34
N ARG A 481 -16.72 15.49 2.04
CA ARG A 481 -16.18 15.37 0.68
C ARG A 481 -16.19 16.73 -0.06
N LEU A 482 -15.93 17.83 0.67
CA LEU A 482 -15.95 19.18 0.12
C LEU A 482 -14.92 19.34 -0.99
N GLY A 483 -13.81 18.58 -0.95
CA GLY A 483 -12.81 18.57 -2.02
C GLY A 483 -13.38 18.21 -3.38
N SER A 484 -14.12 17.11 -3.49
CA SER A 484 -14.73 16.73 -4.77
C SER A 484 -15.84 17.69 -5.18
N ARG A 485 -16.59 18.23 -4.21
CA ARG A 485 -17.67 19.21 -4.48
C ARG A 485 -17.14 20.57 -4.93
N LEU A 486 -16.02 21.04 -4.38
CA LEU A 486 -15.37 22.29 -4.79
C LEU A 486 -14.66 22.15 -6.13
N LEU A 487 -14.00 21.02 -6.38
CA LEU A 487 -13.42 20.73 -7.70
C LEU A 487 -14.49 20.68 -8.80
N HIS A 488 -15.67 20.14 -8.48
CA HIS A 488 -16.83 20.19 -9.35
C HIS A 488 -17.33 21.62 -9.58
N PHE A 489 -17.41 22.45 -8.52
CA PHE A 489 -17.76 23.86 -8.65
C PHE A 489 -16.73 24.68 -9.47
N LEU A 490 -15.45 24.28 -9.44
CA LEU A 490 -14.36 24.87 -10.21
C LEU A 490 -14.27 24.33 -11.65
N GLY A 491 -15.20 23.48 -12.09
CA GLY A 491 -15.28 23.01 -13.47
C GLY A 491 -14.28 21.91 -13.87
N PHE A 492 -13.65 21.25 -12.90
CA PHE A 492 -12.81 20.08 -13.16
C PHE A 492 -13.66 18.79 -13.15
N GLU A 493 -14.46 18.59 -14.20
CA GLU A 493 -15.25 17.36 -14.39
C GLU A 493 -14.38 16.09 -14.50
N GLN A 494 -13.08 16.23 -14.78
CA GLN A 494 -12.18 15.10 -15.02
C GLN A 494 -11.79 14.27 -13.77
N PHE A 495 -12.24 14.64 -12.57
CA PHE A 495 -11.83 13.98 -11.31
C PHE A 495 -12.93 13.24 -10.54
N ILE A 496 -14.17 13.34 -10.98
CA ILE A 496 -15.23 12.40 -10.63
C ILE A 496 -15.37 11.52 -11.86
N VAL A 497 -14.99 10.26 -11.71
CA VAL A 497 -15.40 9.24 -12.68
C VAL A 497 -16.92 9.29 -12.63
N ASP A 498 -17.56 9.75 -13.72
CA ASP A 498 -19.03 9.90 -13.78
C ASP A 498 -19.70 8.63 -13.30
N ASP A 499 -20.81 8.75 -12.56
CA ASP A 499 -21.51 7.58 -12.03
C ASP A 499 -21.88 6.59 -13.16
N ASP A 500 -22.15 7.08 -14.37
CA ASP A 500 -22.35 6.26 -15.58
C ASP A 500 -21.08 5.53 -16.03
N ILE A 501 -19.93 6.24 -16.09
CA ILE A 501 -18.62 5.62 -16.41
C ILE A 501 -18.23 4.63 -15.30
N THR A 502 -18.56 4.91 -14.03
CA THR A 502 -18.30 3.96 -12.93
C THR A 502 -19.17 2.72 -13.03
N ALA A 503 -20.43 2.84 -13.43
CA ALA A 503 -21.32 1.72 -13.63
C ALA A 503 -20.83 0.83 -14.79
N ASP A 504 -20.42 1.44 -15.91
CA ASP A 504 -19.85 0.72 -17.04
C ASP A 504 -18.55 -0.01 -16.67
N LEU A 505 -17.65 0.64 -15.93
CA LEU A 505 -16.41 0.03 -15.44
C LEU A 505 -16.68 -1.16 -14.52
N VAL A 506 -17.72 -1.09 -13.69
CA VAL A 506 -18.15 -2.21 -12.85
C VAL A 506 -18.70 -3.36 -13.68
N VAL A 507 -19.59 -3.08 -14.63
CA VAL A 507 -20.19 -4.10 -15.51
C VAL A 507 -19.10 -4.82 -16.30
N ASN A 508 -18.17 -4.05 -16.87
CA ASN A 508 -17.00 -4.57 -17.57
C ASN A 508 -16.13 -5.42 -16.64
N GLY A 509 -15.83 -4.94 -15.42
CA GLY A 509 -15.08 -5.69 -14.42
C GLY A 509 -15.74 -7.02 -14.05
N LYS A 510 -17.06 -7.03 -13.86
CA LYS A 510 -17.83 -8.25 -13.57
C LYS A 510 -17.80 -9.24 -14.74
N ALA A 511 -17.97 -8.75 -15.97
CA ALA A 511 -17.89 -9.58 -17.18
C ALA A 511 -16.51 -10.24 -17.33
N MET A 512 -15.42 -9.51 -17.00
CA MET A 512 -14.05 -10.04 -17.02
C MET A 512 -13.85 -11.16 -16.00
N VAL A 513 -14.32 -10.98 -14.76
CA VAL A 513 -14.21 -12.02 -13.72
C VAL A 513 -14.96 -13.29 -14.13
N LEU A 514 -16.16 -13.13 -14.70
CA LEU A 514 -16.95 -14.25 -15.22
C LEU A 514 -16.22 -14.97 -16.38
N ALA A 515 -15.62 -14.22 -17.30
CA ALA A 515 -14.86 -14.78 -18.41
C ALA A 515 -13.63 -15.57 -17.91
N GLU A 516 -12.86 -15.00 -16.99
CA GLU A 516 -11.69 -15.64 -16.37
C GLU A 516 -12.09 -16.92 -15.62
N ARG A 517 -13.18 -16.88 -14.85
CA ARG A 517 -13.72 -18.05 -14.15
C ARG A 517 -14.11 -19.17 -15.12
N ASN A 518 -14.81 -18.82 -16.20
CA ASN A 518 -15.19 -19.77 -17.25
C ASN A 518 -13.95 -20.36 -17.93
N GLN A 519 -12.91 -19.56 -18.16
CA GLN A 519 -11.64 -20.02 -18.70
C GLN A 519 -10.94 -21.00 -17.76
N ARG A 520 -10.85 -20.70 -16.47
CA ARG A 520 -10.26 -21.61 -15.46
C ARG A 520 -11.04 -22.92 -15.35
N LYS A 521 -12.38 -22.85 -15.34
CA LYS A 521 -13.23 -24.06 -15.34
C LYS A 521 -12.94 -24.94 -16.57
N ARG A 522 -12.90 -24.34 -17.77
CA ARG A 522 -12.54 -25.05 -19.01
C ARG A 522 -11.15 -25.68 -18.95
N GLN A 523 -10.17 -25.05 -18.29
CA GLN A 523 -8.83 -25.61 -18.15
C GLN A 523 -8.82 -26.83 -17.23
N VAL A 524 -9.52 -26.76 -16.09
CA VAL A 524 -9.68 -27.91 -15.17
C VAL A 524 -10.41 -29.06 -15.85
N ASP A 525 -11.49 -28.77 -16.57
CA ASP A 525 -12.26 -29.79 -17.31
C ASP A 525 -11.40 -30.47 -18.39
N ARG A 526 -10.57 -29.69 -19.11
CA ARG A 526 -9.60 -30.24 -20.07
C ARG A 526 -8.58 -31.14 -19.37
N GLN A 527 -7.99 -30.72 -18.25
CA GLN A 527 -7.02 -31.52 -17.51
C GLN A 527 -7.63 -32.81 -16.96
N SER A 528 -8.84 -32.75 -16.41
CA SER A 528 -9.57 -33.91 -15.92
C SER A 528 -9.84 -34.90 -17.06
N ARG A 529 -10.30 -34.40 -18.20
CA ARG A 529 -10.50 -35.22 -19.40
C ARG A 529 -9.20 -35.84 -19.91
N ASP A 530 -8.11 -35.08 -19.94
CA ASP A 530 -6.80 -35.58 -20.37
C ASP A 530 -6.27 -36.66 -19.41
N GLN A 531 -6.46 -36.50 -18.09
CA GLN A 531 -6.12 -37.51 -17.09
C GLN A 531 -6.99 -38.77 -17.23
N PHE A 532 -8.29 -38.60 -17.45
CA PHE A 532 -9.20 -39.71 -17.72
C PHE A 532 -8.76 -40.51 -18.95
N TRP A 533 -8.46 -39.84 -20.07
CA TRP A 533 -7.98 -40.51 -21.28
C TRP A 533 -6.59 -41.14 -21.10
N LYS A 534 -5.67 -40.49 -20.38
CA LYS A 534 -4.37 -41.09 -20.02
C LYS A 534 -4.54 -42.37 -19.20
N SER A 535 -5.45 -42.39 -18.23
CA SER A 535 -5.73 -43.58 -17.42
C SER A 535 -6.35 -44.72 -18.27
N LYS A 536 -7.26 -44.39 -19.18
CA LYS A 536 -7.93 -45.36 -20.06
C LYS A 536 -6.99 -45.96 -21.11
N LEU A 537 -6.11 -45.13 -21.70
CA LEU A 537 -5.08 -45.58 -22.65
C LEU A 537 -3.96 -46.36 -21.93
N GLY A 538 -3.57 -45.96 -20.72
CA GLY A 538 -2.62 -46.71 -19.88
C GLY A 538 -3.14 -48.07 -19.41
N ASN A 539 -4.44 -48.20 -19.17
CA ASN A 539 -5.06 -49.50 -18.87
C ASN A 539 -5.15 -50.41 -20.11
N ARG A 540 -5.32 -49.84 -21.31
CA ARG A 540 -5.27 -50.61 -22.56
C ARG A 540 -3.88 -51.20 -22.81
N SER A 541 -2.80 -50.44 -22.61
CA SER A 541 -1.44 -50.96 -22.82
C SER A 541 -1.06 -52.11 -21.85
N LEU A 542 -1.56 -52.10 -20.61
CA LEU A 542 -1.40 -53.24 -19.68
C LEU A 542 -2.21 -54.48 -20.11
N SER A 543 -3.39 -54.29 -20.70
CA SER A 543 -4.22 -55.40 -21.19
C SER A 543 -3.66 -56.05 -22.46
N THR A 544 -3.04 -55.28 -23.35
CA THR A 544 -2.38 -55.82 -24.56
C THR A 544 -1.12 -56.62 -24.21
N GLN A 545 -0.38 -56.24 -23.17
CA GLN A 545 0.78 -57.00 -22.67
C GLN A 545 0.41 -58.39 -22.11
N ARG A 546 -0.83 -58.60 -21.63
CA ARG A 546 -1.29 -59.94 -21.20
C ARG A 546 -1.73 -60.84 -22.37
N PHE A 547 -2.20 -60.27 -23.47
CA PHE A 547 -2.63 -61.05 -24.63
C PHE A 547 -1.48 -61.46 -25.56
N ASP A 548 -0.40 -60.67 -25.64
CA ASP A 548 0.76 -60.98 -26.51
C ASP A 548 1.72 -62.05 -25.95
N ARG A 549 1.63 -62.41 -24.67
CA ARG A 549 2.45 -63.49 -24.10
C ARG A 549 2.03 -64.90 -24.52
N SER A 550 0.83 -65.06 -25.12
CA SER A 550 0.31 -66.39 -25.49
C SER A 550 0.37 -66.70 -26.99
N ARG A 551 0.90 -65.79 -27.83
CA ARG A 551 0.99 -65.99 -29.29
C ARG A 551 2.35 -65.73 -29.93
N ALA A 552 3.39 -65.41 -29.15
CA ALA A 552 4.74 -65.18 -29.65
C ALA A 552 5.58 -66.46 -29.81
N SER A 553 5.00 -67.53 -30.36
CA SER A 553 5.76 -68.66 -30.91
C SER A 553 5.16 -69.01 -32.27
N ASN A 554 5.97 -68.90 -33.32
CA ASN A 554 5.66 -69.07 -34.74
C ASN A 554 5.14 -67.85 -35.50
N ARG A 555 6.05 -66.92 -35.85
CA ARG A 555 6.39 -66.61 -37.26
C ARG A 555 7.40 -65.47 -37.32
N ILE A 556 8.63 -65.80 -37.71
CA ILE A 556 9.56 -64.86 -38.35
C ILE A 556 9.55 -65.22 -39.83
N HIS A 557 8.84 -64.43 -40.65
CA HIS A 557 9.30 -64.13 -42.00
C HIS A 557 8.52 -62.95 -42.60
N ASN A 558 9.30 -61.97 -43.06
CA ASN A 558 9.08 -60.96 -44.12
C ASN A 558 7.68 -60.35 -44.31
N ILE A 559 7.63 -59.01 -44.31
CA ILE A 559 7.34 -58.19 -45.51
C ILE A 559 7.54 -56.70 -45.17
N ASN A 560 8.30 -56.01 -46.02
CA ASN A 560 8.25 -54.55 -46.20
C ASN A 560 6.94 -54.18 -46.90
N SER A 561 6.11 -53.28 -46.35
CA SER A 561 5.41 -52.25 -47.12
C SER A 561 4.62 -51.30 -46.22
N SER A 562 4.77 -50.00 -46.49
CA SER A 562 3.76 -48.93 -46.43
C SER A 562 2.36 -49.30 -45.93
N GLY A 563 1.91 -48.62 -44.87
CA GLY A 563 0.53 -48.65 -44.42
C GLY A 563 0.34 -47.76 -43.19
N ILE A 564 0.18 -46.45 -43.40
CA ILE A 564 -0.44 -45.58 -42.41
C ILE A 564 -1.83 -46.16 -42.17
N PHE A 565 -2.03 -46.79 -41.01
CA PHE A 565 -3.28 -47.42 -40.65
C PHE A 565 -4.36 -46.34 -40.46
N SER A 566 -5.24 -46.24 -41.45
CA SER A 566 -6.43 -45.40 -41.48
C SER A 566 -7.54 -45.86 -40.51
N ASN A 567 -7.33 -46.90 -39.70
CA ASN A 567 -8.40 -47.48 -38.88
C ASN A 567 -8.63 -46.79 -37.53
N ASP A 568 -7.76 -45.87 -37.10
CA ASP A 568 -7.98 -45.12 -35.86
C ASP A 568 -9.06 -44.02 -35.99
N ARG A 569 -9.42 -43.62 -37.21
CA ARG A 569 -10.52 -42.67 -37.44
C ARG A 569 -11.89 -43.34 -37.57
N GLN A 570 -11.95 -44.59 -38.01
CA GLN A 570 -13.22 -45.30 -38.17
C GLN A 570 -13.82 -45.72 -36.83
N CYS A 571 -12.98 -46.08 -35.86
CA CYS A 571 -13.39 -46.43 -34.49
C CYS A 571 -13.94 -45.22 -33.68
N ILE A 572 -13.73 -43.99 -34.18
CA ILE A 572 -14.26 -42.76 -33.57
C ILE A 572 -15.69 -42.46 -34.05
N ILE A 573 -16.09 -42.97 -35.23
CA ILE A 573 -17.40 -42.70 -35.83
C ILE A 573 -18.41 -43.80 -35.48
N GLU A 574 -17.98 -45.06 -35.35
CA GLU A 574 -18.89 -46.19 -35.02
C GLU A 574 -19.31 -46.30 -33.54
N LEU A 575 -18.74 -45.49 -32.64
CA LEU A 575 -19.13 -45.45 -31.22
C LEU A 575 -20.06 -44.27 -30.89
N GLU A 576 -20.44 -43.48 -31.90
CA GLU A 576 -21.41 -42.37 -31.79
C GLU A 576 -22.86 -42.83 -32.05
N GLU A 577 -23.07 -44.11 -32.43
CA GLU A 577 -24.39 -44.71 -32.57
C GLU A 577 -24.52 -45.93 -31.64
N LEU A 578 -25.13 -45.76 -30.45
CA LEU A 578 -25.93 -46.74 -29.67
C LEU A 578 -26.40 -46.06 -28.35
N PRO A 579 -27.56 -46.45 -27.78
CA PRO A 579 -28.73 -45.57 -27.74
C PRO A 579 -28.81 -44.65 -26.51
N GLU A 580 -29.28 -43.42 -26.77
CA GLU A 580 -30.05 -42.59 -25.85
C GLU A 580 -31.10 -43.44 -25.11
N ASN A 581 -30.98 -43.60 -23.79
CA ASN A 581 -32.11 -44.00 -22.94
C ASN A 581 -31.92 -43.72 -21.44
N THR A 582 -30.96 -42.91 -21.02
CA THR A 582 -30.81 -42.49 -19.61
C THR A 582 -30.57 -40.99 -19.41
N ILE A 583 -30.72 -40.18 -20.46
CA ILE A 583 -30.49 -38.72 -20.40
C ILE A 583 -31.81 -37.93 -20.52
N ASP A 584 -32.85 -38.49 -21.11
CA ASP A 584 -34.13 -37.79 -21.29
C ASP A 584 -34.97 -37.64 -20.01
N ASP A 585 -34.74 -38.50 -19.00
CA ASP A 585 -35.42 -38.40 -17.69
C ASP A 585 -34.85 -37.27 -16.80
N GLU A 586 -33.60 -36.86 -17.00
CA GLU A 586 -33.01 -35.70 -16.28
C GLU A 586 -33.26 -34.38 -17.03
N ARG A 587 -33.30 -34.41 -18.38
CA ARG A 587 -33.56 -33.22 -19.19
C ARG A 587 -35.01 -32.74 -19.08
N SER A 588 -35.97 -33.66 -19.07
CA SER A 588 -37.38 -33.36 -18.82
C SER A 588 -37.64 -32.81 -17.40
N ARG A 589 -36.85 -33.25 -16.41
CA ARG A 589 -36.89 -32.71 -15.02
C ARG A 589 -36.19 -31.34 -14.89
N PHE A 590 -35.28 -31.00 -15.80
CA PHE A 590 -34.63 -29.68 -15.88
C PHE A 590 -35.50 -28.64 -16.60
N ASP A 591 -36.14 -29.01 -17.70
CA ASP A 591 -37.01 -28.11 -18.48
C ASP A 591 -38.33 -27.80 -17.75
N PHE A 592 -38.86 -28.72 -16.92
CA PHE A 592 -40.02 -28.47 -16.06
C PHE A 592 -39.75 -27.43 -14.95
N ASN A 593 -38.50 -27.29 -14.51
CA ASN A 593 -38.10 -26.29 -13.49
C ASN A 593 -37.80 -24.91 -14.08
N MET A 594 -37.56 -24.80 -15.39
CA MET A 594 -37.30 -23.52 -16.06
C MET A 594 -38.59 -22.75 -16.40
N ALA A 595 -39.72 -23.46 -16.55
CA ALA A 595 -41.04 -22.87 -16.80
C ALA A 595 -41.69 -22.20 -15.57
N ASN A 596 -41.20 -22.46 -14.35
CA ASN A 596 -41.75 -21.91 -13.10
C ASN A 596 -41.06 -20.62 -12.61
N TYR A 597 -40.01 -20.13 -13.29
CA TYR A 597 -39.48 -18.79 -13.02
C TYR A 597 -40.21 -17.76 -13.88
N GLY A 598 -41.40 -17.40 -13.41
CA GLY A 598 -42.15 -16.25 -13.91
C GLY A 598 -41.32 -14.96 -13.80
N THR A 599 -41.40 -14.16 -14.86
CA THR A 599 -40.90 -12.78 -14.96
C THR A 599 -41.26 -11.93 -13.73
N PRO A 600 -40.28 -11.34 -13.01
CA PRO A 600 -40.57 -10.26 -12.08
C PRO A 600 -40.66 -8.94 -12.86
N GLN A 601 -41.82 -8.28 -12.75
CA GLN A 601 -42.02 -6.88 -13.16
C GLN A 601 -41.04 -5.92 -12.45
N PRO A 602 -40.72 -4.77 -13.04
CA PRO A 602 -39.74 -3.83 -12.49
C PRO A 602 -40.35 -3.06 -11.30
N ALA A 603 -39.80 -3.27 -10.10
CA ALA A 603 -40.09 -2.42 -8.94
C ALA A 603 -39.07 -1.26 -8.87
N SER A 604 -39.63 -0.06 -8.90
CA SER A 604 -39.06 1.28 -8.82
C SER A 604 -37.69 1.48 -8.14
N THR A 605 -36.81 2.09 -8.90
CA THR A 605 -35.71 3.01 -8.55
C THR A 605 -36.12 4.07 -7.52
N ARG A 606 -35.65 3.98 -6.25
CA ARG A 606 -35.57 5.11 -5.27
C ARG A 606 -34.54 4.87 -4.14
N ILE A 607 -33.28 4.58 -4.45
CA ILE A 607 -32.24 4.43 -3.40
C ILE A 607 -31.00 5.32 -3.64
N PHE A 608 -30.97 6.13 -4.72
CA PHE A 608 -29.80 6.95 -5.06
C PHE A 608 -29.87 8.43 -4.63
N GLU A 609 -30.79 8.83 -3.74
CA GLU A 609 -30.89 10.24 -3.33
C GLU A 609 -30.24 10.60 -1.98
N ASP A 610 -29.76 9.66 -1.17
CA ASP A 610 -29.09 10.02 0.09
C ASP A 610 -27.94 9.06 0.42
N LEU A 611 -26.69 9.42 0.06
CA LEU A 611 -25.44 8.98 0.72
C LEU A 611 -24.17 9.72 0.25
#